data_AF-A0A0S7XC85-F1
#
_entry.id   AF-A0A0S7XC85-F1
#
_cell.length_a   1.000
_cell.length_b   1.000
_cell.length_c   1.000
_cell.angle_alpha   90.00
_cell.angle_beta   90.00
_cell.angle_gamma   90.00
#
_symmetry.space_group_name_H-M   'P 1'
#
loop_
_entity.id
_entity.type
_entity.pdbx_description
1 polymer ?
#
loop_
_entity_poly.entity_id
_entity_poly.type
_entity_poly.pdbx_seq_one_letter_code
_entity_poly.pdbx_strand_id
1 'polypeptide(L)'
;MAKLFYVGVAVVVALGLAVPSAWASVPDGENSDVQWINLVNDTTALICPAGDGSYLDVYVKDQFNAPMGGVLVQVAFDGAEIYLASPCQGYTDVGGHVALYIYGGTDGTAAEQTVTSGTKVECLGVTLYQNDKDFLSPDMSQGAGSQNVVEGLDYSIFAGDWLSFVAGSRSNFNRLCNEAGGECVGGLDYSIFATHWLHQ
;
A
#
# COMPACT_ATOMS: atom_id res chain seq x y z
N MET A 1 23.95 -8.75 -6.84
CA MET A 1 24.44 -9.04 -8.21
C MET A 1 23.28 -8.90 -9.18
N ALA A 2 23.07 -7.70 -9.73
CA ALA A 2 22.03 -7.46 -10.73
C ALA A 2 22.40 -8.18 -12.04
N LYS A 3 21.50 -9.01 -12.56
CA LYS A 3 21.67 -9.68 -13.86
C LYS A 3 21.30 -8.69 -14.95
N LEU A 4 22.30 -8.20 -15.68
CA LEU A 4 22.13 -7.37 -16.87
C LEU A 4 21.43 -8.20 -17.96
N PHE A 5 20.23 -7.79 -18.38
CA PHE A 5 19.56 -8.39 -19.54
C PHE A 5 19.89 -7.57 -20.79
N TYR A 6 20.65 -8.18 -21.71
CA TYR A 6 20.95 -7.63 -23.03
C TYR A 6 19.84 -8.04 -24.00
N VAL A 7 19.10 -7.08 -24.57
CA VAL A 7 18.21 -7.33 -25.70
C VAL A 7 18.82 -6.65 -26.93
N GLY A 8 19.51 -7.43 -27.77
CA GLY A 8 20.06 -6.96 -29.03
C GLY A 8 19.01 -7.02 -30.14
N VAL A 9 18.57 -5.87 -30.64
CA VAL A 9 17.71 -5.78 -31.84
C VAL A 9 18.62 -5.72 -33.07
N ALA A 10 18.76 -6.84 -33.79
CA ALA A 10 19.56 -6.92 -35.01
C ALA A 10 18.73 -6.51 -36.24
N VAL A 11 18.76 -5.22 -36.60
CA VAL A 11 18.34 -4.77 -37.94
C VAL A 11 19.59 -4.70 -38.81
N VAL A 12 19.84 -5.76 -39.58
CA VAL A 12 20.93 -5.82 -40.55
C VAL A 12 20.51 -5.04 -41.80
N VAL A 13 20.87 -3.75 -41.85
CA VAL A 13 20.91 -2.98 -43.10
C VAL A 13 22.37 -2.67 -43.41
N ALA A 14 22.79 -3.05 -44.61
CA ALA A 14 24.16 -3.21 -45.07
C ALA A 14 24.98 -1.91 -45.23
N LEU A 15 25.00 -1.02 -44.24
CA LEU A 15 25.77 0.22 -44.25
C LEU A 15 26.34 0.51 -42.87
N GLY A 16 27.44 -0.15 -42.49
CA GLY A 16 28.50 0.34 -41.57
C GLY A 16 28.16 1.12 -40.29
N LEU A 17 26.92 1.10 -39.81
CA LEU A 17 26.47 1.85 -38.65
C LEU A 17 26.66 0.97 -37.43
N ALA A 18 27.44 1.48 -36.48
CA ALA A 18 27.50 0.92 -35.13
C ALA A 18 26.07 0.65 -34.67
N VAL A 19 25.79 -0.60 -34.28
CA VAL A 19 24.51 -0.96 -33.69
C VAL A 19 24.31 0.02 -32.53
N PRO A 20 23.30 0.90 -32.55
CA PRO A 20 23.03 1.71 -31.38
C PRO A 20 22.65 0.72 -30.30
N SER A 21 23.52 0.50 -29.33
CA SER A 21 23.13 -0.17 -28.09
C SER A 21 22.16 0.79 -27.41
N ALA A 22 20.88 0.67 -27.73
CA ALA A 22 19.83 1.25 -26.92
C ALA A 22 19.88 0.47 -25.61
N TRP A 23 20.50 1.06 -24.60
CA TRP A 23 20.36 0.56 -23.24
C TRP A 23 18.89 0.78 -22.91
N ALA A 24 18.14 -0.32 -22.77
CA ALA A 24 16.86 -0.23 -22.11
C ALA A 24 17.15 0.28 -20.69
N SER A 25 16.67 1.47 -20.39
CA SER A 25 16.66 1.99 -19.02
C SER A 25 15.83 1.00 -18.20
N VAL A 26 16.43 0.45 -17.15
CA VAL A 26 15.77 -0.53 -16.27
C VAL A 26 15.57 0.12 -14.91
N PRO A 27 14.43 -0.11 -14.23
CA PRO A 27 14.25 0.39 -12.87
C PRO A 27 15.35 -0.13 -11.97
N ASP A 28 15.86 0.75 -11.14
CA ASP A 28 16.91 0.44 -10.18
C ASP A 28 16.43 0.74 -8.77
N GLY A 29 16.30 -0.32 -7.96
CA GLY A 29 15.82 -0.22 -6.58
C GLY A 29 16.77 0.55 -5.67
N GLU A 30 18.08 0.62 -5.98
CA GLU A 30 19.05 1.37 -5.17
C GLU A 30 18.96 2.89 -5.38
N ASN A 31 18.51 3.33 -6.56
CA ASN A 31 18.35 4.75 -6.90
C ASN A 31 16.90 5.26 -6.76
N SER A 32 15.94 4.34 -6.76
CA SER A 32 14.51 4.60 -6.55
C SER A 32 14.20 4.78 -5.07
N ASP A 33 13.07 5.42 -4.78
CA ASP A 33 12.60 5.65 -3.41
C ASP A 33 11.11 5.31 -3.29
N VAL A 34 10.73 4.77 -2.13
CA VAL A 34 9.36 4.41 -1.80
C VAL A 34 9.12 4.83 -0.35
N GLN A 35 8.15 5.71 -0.15
CA GLN A 35 7.81 6.23 1.16
C GLN A 35 6.33 5.99 1.45
N TRP A 36 6.05 5.62 2.69
CA TRP A 36 4.68 5.63 3.20
C TRP A 36 4.32 7.01 3.68
N ILE A 37 3.14 7.49 3.28
CA ILE A 37 2.59 8.76 3.69
C ILE A 37 1.30 8.53 4.48
N ASN A 38 1.01 9.44 5.42
CA ASN A 38 -0.16 9.41 6.30
C ASN A 38 -0.28 8.11 7.11
N LEU A 39 0.83 7.55 7.56
CA LEU A 39 0.78 6.46 8.54
C LEU A 39 0.22 6.97 9.87
N VAL A 40 -0.47 6.10 10.60
CA VAL A 40 -0.93 6.39 11.97
C VAL A 40 0.28 6.51 12.90
N ASN A 41 1.26 5.63 12.71
CA ASN A 41 2.59 5.68 13.33
C ASN A 41 3.60 4.98 12.41
N ASP A 42 4.87 4.91 12.78
CA ASP A 42 5.93 4.37 11.91
C ASP A 42 5.68 2.93 11.38
N THR A 43 4.82 2.15 12.02
CA THR A 43 4.55 0.74 11.67
C THR A 43 3.14 0.47 11.16
N THR A 44 2.21 1.42 11.29
CA THR A 44 0.78 1.18 11.03
C THR A 44 0.23 2.05 9.89
N ALA A 45 -0.29 1.40 8.85
CA ALA A 45 -1.07 2.01 7.79
C ALA A 45 -2.57 1.91 8.09
N LEU A 46 -3.33 2.96 7.77
CA LEU A 46 -4.79 2.96 7.75
C LEU A 46 -5.24 2.93 6.30
N ILE A 47 -6.05 1.97 5.89
CA ILE A 47 -6.62 1.90 4.53
C ILE A 47 -8.15 2.00 4.57
N CYS A 48 -8.74 2.52 3.50
CA CYS A 48 -10.19 2.68 3.39
C CYS A 48 -10.62 2.42 1.95
N PRO A 49 -11.84 1.91 1.71
CA PRO A 49 -12.38 1.79 0.36
C PRO A 49 -12.31 3.08 -0.48
N ALA A 50 -12.49 4.25 0.13
CA ALA A 50 -12.39 5.55 -0.58
C ALA A 50 -10.96 5.98 -0.95
N GLY A 51 -9.93 5.28 -0.48
CA GLY A 51 -8.52 5.57 -0.79
C GLY A 51 -7.97 6.83 -0.11
N ASP A 52 -8.60 7.30 0.96
CA ASP A 52 -8.26 8.53 1.70
C ASP A 52 -7.38 8.30 2.95
N GLY A 53 -6.87 7.09 3.12
CA GLY A 53 -5.96 6.71 4.21
C GLY A 53 -4.47 6.92 3.89
N SER A 54 -3.66 6.02 4.43
CA SER A 54 -2.23 5.90 4.11
C SER A 54 -2.02 5.50 2.65
N TYR A 55 -0.98 6.03 2.03
CA TYR A 55 -0.64 5.76 0.64
C TYR A 55 0.88 5.65 0.45
N LEU A 56 1.28 5.17 -0.72
CA LEU A 56 2.70 5.03 -1.09
C LEU A 56 3.08 6.12 -2.08
N ASP A 57 4.16 6.83 -1.79
CA ASP A 57 4.79 7.79 -2.67
C ASP A 57 6.03 7.14 -3.29
N VAL A 58 6.03 6.98 -4.61
CA VAL A 58 7.06 6.20 -5.33
C VAL A 58 7.77 7.06 -6.35
N TYR A 59 9.10 7.07 -6.28
CA TYR A 59 9.98 7.68 -7.27
C TYR A 59 10.83 6.61 -7.93
N VAL A 60 10.57 6.35 -9.20
CA VAL A 60 11.30 5.36 -10.00
C VAL A 60 12.43 6.02 -10.77
N LYS A 61 13.63 5.50 -10.58
CA LYS A 61 14.81 5.87 -11.34
C LYS A 61 15.50 4.66 -11.92
N ASP A 62 16.32 4.92 -12.93
CA ASP A 62 17.13 3.91 -13.56
C ASP A 62 18.53 3.79 -12.96
N GLN A 63 19.32 2.86 -13.51
CA GLN A 63 20.69 2.60 -13.08
C GLN A 63 21.66 3.80 -13.24
N PHE A 64 21.25 4.84 -13.95
CA PHE A 64 22.01 6.08 -14.13
C PHE A 64 21.46 7.22 -13.24
N ASN A 65 20.57 6.88 -12.29
CA ASN A 65 19.86 7.83 -11.42
C ASN A 65 19.03 8.85 -12.21
N ALA A 66 18.56 8.50 -13.41
CA ALA A 66 17.64 9.30 -14.19
C ALA A 66 16.18 8.89 -13.90
N PRO A 67 15.22 9.84 -13.86
CA PRO A 67 13.81 9.52 -13.61
C PRO A 67 13.21 8.71 -14.76
N MET A 68 12.41 7.70 -14.41
CA MET A 68 11.71 6.85 -15.39
C MET A 68 10.24 7.21 -15.47
N GLY A 69 9.85 7.95 -16.51
CA GLY A 69 8.45 8.32 -16.74
C GLY A 69 7.66 7.32 -17.61
N GLY A 70 6.36 7.22 -17.34
CA GLY A 70 5.42 6.37 -18.07
C GLY A 70 5.53 4.87 -17.76
N VAL A 71 6.23 4.49 -16.69
CA VAL A 71 6.37 3.08 -16.29
C VAL A 71 5.31 2.70 -15.25
N LEU A 72 4.82 1.47 -15.34
CA LEU A 72 3.83 0.94 -14.41
C LEU A 72 4.51 0.51 -13.10
N VAL A 73 4.01 1.05 -11.99
CA VAL A 73 4.33 0.62 -10.63
C VAL A 73 3.11 -0.09 -10.05
N GLN A 74 3.33 -1.21 -9.37
CA GLN A 74 2.28 -2.02 -8.76
C GLN A 74 2.65 -2.32 -7.30
N VAL A 75 1.64 -2.39 -6.45
CA VAL A 75 1.74 -2.82 -5.06
C VAL A 75 1.02 -4.15 -4.89
N ALA A 76 1.68 -5.08 -4.21
CA ALA A 76 1.11 -6.35 -3.79
C ALA A 76 1.16 -6.47 -2.27
N PHE A 77 0.18 -7.17 -1.70
CA PHE A 77 0.09 -7.49 -0.29
C PHE A 77 0.11 -9.00 -0.11
N ASP A 78 0.93 -9.49 0.82
CA ASP A 78 1.10 -10.93 1.05
C ASP A 78 0.10 -11.51 2.08
N GLY A 79 -0.63 -10.64 2.79
CA GLY A 79 -1.62 -11.01 3.79
C GLY A 79 -2.98 -11.36 3.17
N ALA A 80 -3.50 -12.55 3.47
CA ALA A 80 -4.81 -13.03 3.03
C ALA A 80 -6.00 -12.21 3.58
N GLU A 81 -5.73 -11.29 4.49
CA GLU A 81 -6.74 -10.48 5.19
C GLU A 81 -6.81 -9.04 4.65
N ILE A 82 -6.03 -8.68 3.61
CA ILE A 82 -6.14 -7.40 2.90
C ILE A 82 -6.98 -7.59 1.64
N TYR A 83 -8.08 -6.85 1.54
CA TYR A 83 -9.02 -6.92 0.42
C TYR A 83 -9.03 -5.61 -0.34
N LEU A 84 -8.63 -5.65 -1.60
CA LEU A 84 -8.58 -4.45 -2.45
C LEU A 84 -9.86 -4.30 -3.25
N ALA A 85 -10.39 -3.08 -3.31
CA ALA A 85 -11.48 -2.70 -4.22
C ALA A 85 -10.99 -2.61 -5.68
N SER A 86 -9.72 -2.31 -5.88
CA SER A 86 -9.07 -2.28 -7.19
C SER A 86 -7.56 -2.55 -7.07
N PRO A 87 -6.89 -2.99 -8.15
CA PRO A 87 -5.43 -3.16 -8.13
C PRO A 87 -4.73 -1.84 -7.74
N CYS A 88 -3.86 -1.89 -6.74
CA CYS A 88 -3.06 -0.74 -6.32
C CYS A 88 -1.88 -0.56 -7.29
N GLN A 89 -2.06 0.28 -8.31
CA GLN A 89 -1.07 0.49 -9.37
C GLN A 89 -1.24 1.85 -10.05
N GLY A 90 -0.17 2.34 -10.68
CA GLY A 90 -0.19 3.61 -11.39
C GLY A 90 1.01 3.79 -12.32
N TYR A 91 0.91 4.74 -13.23
CA TYR A 91 2.01 5.08 -14.14
C TYR A 91 2.76 6.31 -13.63
N THR A 92 4.08 6.27 -13.68
CA THR A 92 4.92 7.40 -13.29
C THR A 92 4.77 8.58 -14.24
N ASP A 93 4.86 9.79 -13.70
CA ASP A 93 4.93 11.04 -14.45
C ASP A 93 6.31 11.25 -15.10
N VAL A 94 6.51 12.40 -15.75
CA VAL A 94 7.80 12.74 -16.39
C VAL A 94 8.98 12.84 -15.42
N GLY A 95 8.71 13.06 -14.13
CA GLY A 95 9.69 13.09 -13.05
C GLY A 95 9.94 11.71 -12.42
N GLY A 96 9.31 10.65 -12.94
CA GLY A 96 9.42 9.30 -12.39
C GLY A 96 8.56 9.07 -11.14
N HIS A 97 7.62 9.97 -10.86
CA HIS A 97 6.82 9.97 -9.64
C HIS A 97 5.44 9.34 -9.85
N VAL A 98 4.96 8.58 -8.87
CA VAL A 98 3.57 8.14 -8.76
C VAL A 98 3.14 8.01 -7.31
N ALA A 99 1.96 8.53 -6.98
CA ALA A 99 1.28 8.26 -5.71
C ALA A 99 0.30 7.09 -5.88
N LEU A 100 0.38 6.10 -5.01
CA LEU A 100 -0.40 4.86 -5.05
C LEU A 100 -1.29 4.80 -3.82
N TYR A 101 -2.56 5.17 -4.01
CA TYR A 101 -3.60 5.09 -2.99
C TYR A 101 -4.15 3.67 -2.89
N ILE A 102 -4.38 3.20 -1.66
CA ILE A 102 -4.84 1.85 -1.39
C ILE A 102 -6.34 1.91 -1.10
N TYR A 103 -7.12 1.43 -2.06
CA TYR A 103 -8.57 1.32 -1.98
C TYR A 103 -8.90 -0.08 -1.49
N GLY A 104 -9.30 -0.22 -0.23
CA GLY A 104 -9.58 -1.54 0.34
C GLY A 104 -9.87 -1.55 1.83
N GLY A 105 -10.18 -2.74 2.32
CA GLY A 105 -10.44 -3.05 3.71
C GLY A 105 -9.64 -4.24 4.23
N THR A 106 -9.95 -4.63 5.46
CA THR A 106 -9.35 -5.77 6.16
C THR A 106 -10.41 -6.78 6.60
N ASP A 107 -10.10 -8.08 6.61
CA ASP A 107 -10.95 -9.06 7.31
C ASP A 107 -10.49 -9.17 8.76
N GLY A 108 -11.09 -8.36 9.61
CA GLY A 108 -10.85 -8.38 11.04
C GLY A 108 -11.71 -9.40 11.77
N THR A 109 -12.60 -10.18 11.14
CA THR A 109 -13.74 -10.81 11.83
C THR A 109 -13.40 -11.84 12.93
N ALA A 110 -12.19 -12.41 12.91
CA ALA A 110 -11.82 -13.52 13.81
C ALA A 110 -11.24 -13.10 15.18
N ALA A 111 -10.44 -12.03 15.24
CA ALA A 111 -9.76 -11.60 16.46
C ALA A 111 -9.68 -10.07 16.54
N GLU A 112 -9.72 -9.53 17.76
CA GLU A 112 -9.49 -8.11 18.02
C GLU A 112 -7.98 -7.79 17.93
N GLN A 113 -7.44 -7.91 16.73
CA GLN A 113 -6.02 -7.69 16.44
C GLN A 113 -5.89 -7.05 15.06
N THR A 114 -4.82 -6.27 14.91
CA THR A 114 -4.48 -5.71 13.60
C THR A 114 -4.01 -6.81 12.65
N VAL A 115 -4.25 -6.61 11.36
CA VAL A 115 -3.72 -7.45 10.29
C VAL A 115 -2.29 -7.01 9.97
N THR A 116 -1.31 -7.91 10.10
CA THR A 116 0.05 -7.66 9.60
C THR A 116 0.19 -8.27 8.20
N SER A 117 0.63 -7.46 7.23
CA SER A 117 0.86 -7.92 5.85
C SER A 117 2.17 -7.40 5.30
N GLY A 118 2.86 -8.26 4.56
CA GLY A 118 3.95 -7.85 3.69
C GLY A 118 3.42 -6.92 2.60
N THR A 119 4.14 -5.83 2.35
CA THR A 119 3.91 -4.89 1.26
C THR A 119 5.07 -4.97 0.30
N LYS A 120 4.80 -5.18 -0.98
CA LYS A 120 5.81 -5.24 -2.03
C LYS A 120 5.47 -4.24 -3.14
N VAL A 121 6.39 -3.33 -3.44
CA VAL A 121 6.25 -2.38 -4.55
C VAL A 121 7.19 -2.81 -5.68
N GLU A 122 6.64 -2.98 -6.88
CA GLU A 122 7.37 -3.45 -8.05
C GLU A 122 7.17 -2.55 -9.25
N CYS A 123 8.23 -2.38 -10.04
CA CYS A 123 8.19 -1.71 -11.33
C CYS A 123 8.90 -2.60 -12.35
N LEU A 124 8.18 -2.98 -13.42
CA LEU A 124 8.71 -3.84 -14.49
C LEU A 124 9.41 -5.13 -13.98
N GLY A 125 8.90 -5.71 -12.89
CA GLY A 125 9.45 -6.92 -12.27
C GLY A 125 10.67 -6.71 -11.36
N VAL A 126 11.07 -5.45 -11.15
CA VAL A 126 12.09 -5.08 -10.15
C VAL A 126 11.36 -4.67 -8.87
N THR A 127 11.72 -5.30 -7.74
CA THR A 127 11.24 -4.91 -6.42
C THR A 127 11.95 -3.63 -5.98
N LEU A 128 11.17 -2.57 -5.77
CA LEU A 128 11.65 -1.26 -5.31
C LEU A 128 11.57 -1.15 -3.78
N TYR A 129 10.60 -1.82 -3.16
CA TYR A 129 10.37 -1.80 -1.73
C TYR A 129 9.75 -3.12 -1.28
N GLN A 130 10.17 -3.58 -0.09
CA GLN A 130 9.53 -4.70 0.58
C GLN A 130 9.65 -4.53 2.10
N ASN A 131 8.51 -4.48 2.79
CA ASN A 131 8.46 -4.45 4.26
C ASN A 131 7.08 -4.88 4.75
N ASP A 132 7.00 -5.28 6.01
CA ASP A 132 5.76 -5.57 6.69
C ASP A 132 5.19 -4.28 7.31
N LYS A 133 3.86 -4.18 7.30
CA LYS A 133 3.11 -3.15 8.02
C LYS A 133 1.92 -3.77 8.73
N ASP A 134 1.52 -3.13 9.81
CA ASP A 134 0.22 -3.36 10.41
C ASP A 134 -0.82 -2.53 9.65
N PHE A 135 -1.96 -3.13 9.32
CA PHE A 135 -3.04 -2.54 8.57
C PHE A 135 -4.31 -2.45 9.39
N LEU A 136 -4.77 -1.22 9.57
CA LEU A 136 -6.09 -0.91 10.08
C LEU A 136 -7.00 -0.54 8.93
N SER A 137 -8.28 -0.83 9.06
CA SER A 137 -9.30 -0.27 8.17
C SER A 137 -10.59 -0.07 8.94
N PRO A 138 -11.36 1.01 8.68
CA PRO A 138 -12.74 1.11 9.12
C PRO A 138 -13.63 0.03 8.46
N ASP A 139 -13.21 -0.51 7.32
CA ASP A 139 -13.85 -1.65 6.67
C ASP A 139 -13.21 -2.95 7.18
N MET A 140 -13.83 -3.58 8.18
CA MET A 140 -13.29 -4.68 8.97
C MET A 140 -13.97 -6.03 8.70
N SER A 141 -15.04 -6.05 7.90
CA SER A 141 -15.87 -7.22 7.64
C SER A 141 -15.70 -7.75 6.22
N GLN A 142 -14.44 -7.89 5.81
CA GLN A 142 -14.11 -8.35 4.46
C GLN A 142 -14.16 -9.88 4.33
N GLY A 143 -14.45 -10.37 3.13
CA GLY A 143 -14.55 -11.80 2.84
C GLY A 143 -14.87 -12.08 1.37
N ALA A 144 -15.16 -13.34 1.04
CA ALA A 144 -15.55 -13.72 -0.32
C ALA A 144 -16.88 -13.03 -0.72
N GLY A 145 -16.81 -12.11 -1.69
CA GLY A 145 -17.95 -11.29 -2.11
C GLY A 145 -18.06 -9.94 -1.40
N SER A 146 -16.99 -9.49 -0.73
CA SER A 146 -16.90 -8.15 -0.15
C SER A 146 -17.33 -7.04 -1.11
N GLN A 147 -18.04 -6.05 -0.57
CA GLN A 147 -18.44 -4.84 -1.28
C GLN A 147 -17.45 -3.68 -1.10
N ASN A 148 -16.34 -3.87 -0.37
CA ASN A 148 -15.41 -2.82 0.05
C ASN A 148 -16.17 -1.56 0.48
N VAL A 149 -16.96 -1.67 1.54
CA VAL A 149 -17.82 -0.59 2.01
C VAL A 149 -17.83 -0.59 3.52
N VAL A 150 -17.69 0.60 4.12
CA VAL A 150 -17.83 0.75 5.58
C VAL A 150 -19.31 0.79 5.93
N GLU A 151 -19.82 -0.27 6.56
CA GLU A 151 -21.24 -0.47 6.80
C GLU A 151 -21.57 -1.01 8.21
N GLY A 152 -22.82 -1.44 8.40
CA GLY A 152 -23.34 -1.87 9.70
C GLY A 152 -22.60 -3.06 10.31
N LEU A 153 -22.01 -3.93 9.48
CA LEU A 153 -21.20 -5.05 9.96
C LEU A 153 -19.90 -4.54 10.59
N ASP A 154 -19.22 -3.58 9.96
CA ASP A 154 -18.01 -2.97 10.51
C ASP A 154 -18.30 -2.19 11.79
N TYR A 155 -19.43 -1.50 11.84
CA TYR A 155 -19.88 -0.85 13.06
C TYR A 155 -20.14 -1.85 14.18
N SER A 156 -20.69 -3.03 13.85
CA SER A 156 -20.93 -4.08 14.85
C SER A 156 -19.61 -4.64 15.40
N ILE A 157 -18.58 -4.76 14.55
CA ILE A 157 -17.21 -5.12 14.95
C ILE A 157 -16.64 -4.04 15.87
N PHE A 158 -16.66 -2.77 15.44
CA PHE A 158 -16.18 -1.64 16.23
C PHE A 158 -16.88 -1.54 17.59
N ALA A 159 -18.21 -1.71 17.62
CA ALA A 159 -19.00 -1.67 18.84
C ALA A 159 -18.65 -2.84 19.79
N GLY A 160 -18.22 -3.98 19.26
CA GLY A 160 -17.70 -5.10 20.05
C GLY A 160 -16.35 -4.80 20.69
N ASP A 161 -15.52 -3.97 20.05
CA ASP A 161 -14.21 -3.56 20.52
C ASP A 161 -14.27 -2.29 21.40
N TRP A 162 -15.46 -1.68 21.57
CA TRP A 162 -15.64 -0.42 22.29
C TRP A 162 -15.13 -0.50 23.74
N LEU A 163 -14.31 0.49 24.13
CA LEU A 163 -13.61 0.54 25.43
C LEU A 163 -12.64 -0.63 25.67
N SER A 164 -12.17 -1.29 24.61
CA SER A 164 -11.10 -2.28 24.72
C SER A 164 -9.82 -1.66 25.25
N PHE A 165 -9.03 -2.46 25.97
CA PHE A 165 -7.71 -2.12 26.51
C PHE A 165 -6.57 -2.75 25.69
N VAL A 166 -6.88 -3.34 24.53
CA VAL A 166 -5.90 -4.02 23.68
C VAL A 166 -5.20 -2.98 22.79
N ALA A 167 -3.92 -2.71 23.07
CA ALA A 167 -3.15 -1.73 22.29
C ALA A 167 -3.09 -2.04 20.78
N GLY A 168 -3.02 -3.33 20.43
CA GLY A 168 -3.02 -3.82 19.05
C GLY A 168 -4.42 -4.04 18.44
N SER A 169 -5.48 -3.53 19.07
CA SER A 169 -6.85 -3.69 18.57
C SER A 169 -6.99 -3.21 17.13
N ARG A 170 -7.78 -3.94 16.34
CA ARG A 170 -8.19 -3.56 14.96
C ARG A 170 -9.02 -2.27 14.92
N SER A 171 -9.63 -1.90 16.05
CA SER A 171 -10.45 -0.69 16.18
C SER A 171 -9.71 0.47 16.85
N ASN A 172 -8.43 0.31 17.21
CA ASN A 172 -7.58 1.39 17.74
C ASN A 172 -6.93 2.15 16.56
N PHE A 173 -7.73 2.96 15.87
CA PHE A 173 -7.34 3.71 14.68
C PHE A 173 -6.34 4.81 14.93
N ASN A 174 -6.27 5.34 16.16
CA ASN A 174 -5.30 6.37 16.52
C ASN A 174 -4.01 5.82 17.16
N ARG A 175 -3.97 4.52 17.48
CA ARG A 175 -2.86 3.82 18.15
C ARG A 175 -2.48 4.40 19.52
N LEU A 176 -3.42 5.02 20.19
CA LEU A 176 -3.27 5.52 21.55
C LEU A 176 -4.04 4.62 22.51
N CYS A 177 -3.62 4.64 23.76
CA CYS A 177 -4.44 4.21 24.88
C CYS A 177 -4.46 5.36 25.87
N ASN A 178 -5.59 5.56 26.54
CA ASN A 178 -5.69 6.57 27.58
C ASN A 178 -4.58 6.36 28.62
N GLU A 179 -3.84 7.43 28.94
CA GLU A 179 -2.74 7.37 29.91
C GLU A 179 -3.23 6.79 31.25
N ALA A 180 -2.39 5.98 31.90
CA ALA A 180 -2.69 5.21 33.12
C ALA A 180 -3.59 3.97 32.95
N GLY A 181 -3.42 3.23 31.84
CA GLY A 181 -4.08 1.93 31.65
C GLY A 181 -5.57 2.06 31.33
N GLY A 182 -5.96 3.17 30.72
CA GLY A 182 -7.30 3.36 30.19
C GLY A 182 -7.48 2.65 28.84
N GLU A 183 -8.66 2.82 28.26
CA GLU A 183 -9.06 2.18 27.01
C GLU A 183 -8.18 2.64 25.83
N CYS A 184 -7.97 1.70 24.91
CA CYS A 184 -7.31 1.87 23.62
C CYS A 184 -8.31 2.06 22.47
N VAL A 185 -9.59 1.78 22.67
CA VAL A 185 -10.65 2.04 21.69
C VAL A 185 -11.68 2.97 22.33
N GLY A 186 -11.71 4.22 21.87
CA GLY A 186 -12.54 5.26 22.49
C GLY A 186 -13.15 6.25 21.51
N GLY A 187 -13.53 7.42 22.04
CA GLY A 187 -14.25 8.45 21.26
C GLY A 187 -13.49 8.99 20.05
N LEU A 188 -12.16 9.03 20.11
CA LEU A 188 -11.35 9.44 18.96
C LEU A 188 -11.39 8.38 17.85
N ASP A 189 -11.28 7.09 18.20
CA ASP A 189 -11.43 5.99 17.24
C ASP A 189 -12.83 5.96 16.62
N TYR A 190 -13.87 6.21 17.42
CA TYR A 190 -15.22 6.33 16.88
C TYR A 190 -15.35 7.51 15.90
N SER A 191 -14.70 8.63 16.20
CA SER A 191 -14.71 9.79 15.30
C SER A 191 -14.02 9.46 13.98
N ILE A 192 -12.89 8.74 14.02
CA ILE A 192 -12.20 8.26 12.82
C ILE A 192 -13.09 7.26 12.07
N PHE A 193 -13.68 6.27 12.74
CA PHE A 193 -14.60 5.33 12.09
C PHE A 193 -15.77 6.06 11.40
N ALA A 194 -16.43 6.97 12.13
CA ALA A 194 -17.62 7.67 11.67
C ALA A 194 -17.36 8.59 10.47
N THR A 195 -16.15 9.15 10.31
CA THR A 195 -15.81 9.94 9.11
C THR A 195 -15.73 9.10 7.84
N HIS A 196 -15.60 7.77 7.97
CA HIS A 196 -15.54 6.86 6.84
C HIS A 196 -16.84 6.08 6.62
N TRP A 197 -17.92 6.42 7.35
CA TRP A 197 -19.21 5.74 7.22
C TRP A 197 -19.72 5.80 5.77
N LEU A 198 -20.00 4.64 5.18
CA LEU A 198 -20.44 4.46 3.79
C LEU A 198 -19.42 4.83 2.71
N HIS A 199 -18.13 4.94 3.06
CA HIS A 199 -17.06 5.02 2.05
C HIS A 199 -17.02 3.73 1.21
N GLN A 200 -16.75 3.89 -0.09
CA GLN A 200 -16.69 2.85 -1.13
C GLN A 200 -15.50 3.09 -2.05
#